data_AF-A0A818W6X9-F1
#
_entry.id   AF-A0A818W6X9-F1
#
_cell.length_a   1.000
_cell.length_b   1.000
_cell.length_c   1.000
_cell.angle_alpha   90.00
_cell.angle_beta   90.00
_cell.angle_gamma   90.00
#
_symmetry.space_group_name_H-M   'P 1'
#
loop_
_entity.id
_entity.type
_entity.pdbx_description
1 polymer ?
#
loop_
_entity_poly.entity_id
_entity_poly.type
_entity_poly.pdbx_seq_one_letter_code
_entity_poly.pdbx_strand_id
1 'polypeptide(L)'
;MKSYDKVDSFLKQFSIAVLERSRRFSNENLNLFFQTCRKYYNTIEQKVKQDLLALKTLIRVMRVVPINQENMIVRSEAAVFFASIVLKTLSEKCQALWSTLIDTEWSSFREGLVILCCIKAFWHHDSEEDRNEPFNLLSMIPDQEQRQEITATLLSLLSDLRWIPRRNQETALYTLVGHDHLTLEHLEVAASLETYISYLTQIVTTHPKNDNELHERIHLQLNKLLTQNRFPLKLADIAFVLNYMKTQTTEVHDDITEVAMKRVKTVFEKNDLLWDTVIRILNEKNNRITPKEFPFIQNIIFDSYNPYFLHGINVQEYLKRMLSRRDDRTVDYFIEWFRYFLCGSVPDWLDFQNLFNDWTECFVSQKDLFSKIIEKIDVLVNLWIKAAPQNNQRAVFFLKHMVAQCFRQGKHDC
;
A
#
# COMPACT_ATOMS: atom_id res chain seq x y z
N MET A 1 32.78 -13.66 -37.32
CA MET A 1 33.10 -14.75 -36.37
C MET A 1 34.39 -14.56 -35.55
N LYS A 2 34.94 -13.34 -35.32
CA LYS A 2 36.19 -13.16 -34.51
C LYS A 2 36.09 -12.22 -33.29
N SER A 3 35.00 -11.45 -33.18
CA SER A 3 34.78 -10.52 -32.04
C SER A 3 33.81 -11.07 -31.00
N TYR A 4 32.93 -12.00 -31.40
CA TYR A 4 31.81 -12.45 -30.58
C TYR A 4 32.24 -13.52 -29.55
N ASP A 5 33.04 -14.50 -29.99
CA ASP A 5 33.66 -15.50 -29.10
C ASP A 5 34.53 -14.87 -28.01
N LYS A 6 35.08 -13.67 -28.28
CA LYS A 6 35.86 -12.90 -27.30
C LYS A 6 34.96 -12.29 -26.22
N VAL A 7 33.74 -11.87 -26.57
CA VAL A 7 32.75 -11.38 -25.59
C VAL A 7 32.29 -12.53 -24.71
N ASP A 8 31.97 -13.68 -25.29
CA ASP A 8 31.53 -14.85 -24.51
C ASP A 8 32.64 -15.36 -23.58
N SER A 9 33.89 -15.39 -24.07
CA SER A 9 35.05 -15.70 -23.25
C SER A 9 35.26 -14.67 -22.13
N PHE A 10 35.13 -13.37 -22.43
CA PHE A 10 35.19 -12.31 -21.44
C PHE A 10 34.10 -12.45 -20.37
N LEU A 11 32.84 -12.62 -20.77
CA LEU A 11 31.71 -12.80 -19.85
C LEU A 11 31.97 -13.99 -18.93
N LYS A 12 32.42 -15.12 -19.48
CA LYS A 12 32.72 -16.32 -18.68
C LYS A 12 33.87 -16.08 -17.69
N GLN A 13 34.98 -15.50 -18.15
CA GLN A 13 36.15 -15.24 -17.29
C GLN A 13 35.83 -14.21 -16.19
N PHE A 14 35.08 -13.16 -16.53
CA PHE A 14 34.71 -12.13 -15.59
C PHE A 14 33.70 -12.66 -14.57
N SER A 15 32.69 -13.42 -15.00
CA SER A 15 31.74 -14.07 -14.09
C SER A 15 32.46 -14.98 -13.09
N ILE A 16 33.42 -15.80 -13.52
CA ILE A 16 34.25 -16.62 -12.61
C ILE A 16 35.05 -15.74 -11.64
N ALA A 17 35.67 -14.66 -12.15
CA ALA A 17 36.50 -13.80 -11.33
C ALA A 17 35.71 -12.97 -10.28
N VAL A 18 34.45 -12.66 -10.56
CA VAL A 18 33.61 -11.78 -9.74
C VAL A 18 32.62 -12.56 -8.87
N LEU A 19 31.91 -13.53 -9.45
CA LEU A 19 30.87 -14.30 -8.76
C LEU A 19 31.45 -15.46 -7.94
N GLU A 20 32.39 -16.24 -8.50
CA GLU A 20 32.91 -17.45 -7.83
C GLU A 20 34.02 -17.15 -6.81
N ARG A 21 34.77 -16.05 -6.98
CA ARG A 21 35.86 -15.66 -6.05
C ARG A 21 35.44 -14.69 -4.96
N SER A 22 34.12 -14.45 -4.79
CA SER A 22 33.54 -13.58 -3.76
C SER A 22 34.17 -12.18 -3.67
N ARG A 23 34.68 -11.65 -4.79
CA ARG A 23 35.23 -10.29 -4.83
C ARG A 23 34.06 -9.30 -4.76
N ARG A 24 33.85 -8.73 -3.58
CA ARG A 24 32.86 -7.68 -3.39
C ARG A 24 33.29 -6.44 -4.18
N PHE A 25 32.52 -6.07 -5.19
CA PHE A 25 32.65 -4.76 -5.82
C PHE A 25 32.07 -3.73 -4.86
N SER A 26 32.88 -2.75 -4.46
CA SER A 26 32.37 -1.59 -3.73
C SER A 26 31.53 -0.70 -4.65
N ASN A 27 30.67 0.11 -4.05
CA ASN A 27 29.98 1.19 -4.74
C ASN A 27 30.96 2.11 -5.51
N GLU A 28 32.14 2.39 -4.93
CA GLU A 28 33.19 3.20 -5.55
C GLU A 28 33.72 2.58 -6.84
N ASN A 29 33.94 1.26 -6.87
CA ASN A 29 34.40 0.55 -8.06
C ASN A 29 33.37 0.64 -9.20
N LEU A 30 32.09 0.48 -8.87
CA LEU A 30 31.00 0.60 -9.85
C LEU A 30 30.86 2.04 -10.35
N ASN A 31 30.94 3.02 -9.45
CA ASN A 31 30.94 4.43 -9.84
C ASN A 31 32.13 4.77 -10.74
N LEU A 32 33.33 4.29 -10.42
CA LEU A 32 34.51 4.48 -11.25
C LEU A 32 34.35 3.83 -12.63
N PHE A 33 33.74 2.65 -12.70
CA PHE A 33 33.41 1.99 -13.97
C PHE A 33 32.54 2.89 -14.84
N PHE A 34 31.39 3.36 -14.33
CA PHE A 34 30.49 4.22 -15.11
C PHE A 34 31.11 5.60 -15.44
N GLN A 35 31.87 6.19 -14.52
CA GLN A 35 32.63 7.42 -14.80
C GLN A 35 33.68 7.21 -15.90
N THR A 36 34.28 6.02 -15.97
CA THR A 36 35.20 5.68 -17.05
C THR A 36 34.46 5.52 -18.37
N CYS A 37 33.29 4.86 -18.37
CA CYS A 37 32.42 4.77 -19.53
C CYS A 37 32.02 6.15 -20.07
N ARG A 38 31.89 7.17 -19.21
CA ARG A 38 31.55 8.56 -19.60
C ARG A 38 32.45 9.14 -20.67
N LYS A 39 33.74 8.79 -20.64
CA LYS A 39 34.72 9.23 -21.66
C LYS A 39 34.36 8.73 -23.07
N TYR A 40 33.55 7.69 -23.16
CA TYR A 40 33.18 7.02 -24.40
C TYR A 40 31.71 7.21 -24.78
N TYR A 41 30.92 8.01 -24.05
CA TYR A 41 29.47 8.11 -24.30
C TYR A 41 29.10 8.52 -25.72
N ASN A 42 29.77 9.53 -26.29
CA ASN A 42 29.52 9.92 -27.68
C ASN A 42 29.78 8.76 -28.66
N THR A 43 30.86 8.02 -28.43
CA THR A 43 31.20 6.84 -29.26
C THR A 43 30.20 5.71 -29.05
N ILE A 44 29.80 5.44 -27.81
CA ILE A 44 28.81 4.43 -27.46
C ILE A 44 27.49 4.78 -28.15
N GLU A 45 26.98 6.00 -27.96
CA GLU A 45 25.72 6.47 -28.53
C GLU A 45 25.71 6.36 -30.06
N GLN A 46 26.77 6.82 -30.74
CA GLN A 46 26.88 6.68 -32.19
C GLN A 46 26.91 5.22 -32.63
N LYS A 47 27.66 4.36 -31.92
CA LYS A 47 27.79 2.95 -32.28
C LYS A 47 26.51 2.16 -32.04
N VAL A 48 25.82 2.33 -30.92
CA VAL A 48 24.56 1.63 -30.67
C VAL A 48 23.44 2.09 -31.62
N LYS A 49 23.46 3.36 -32.04
CA LYS A 49 22.55 3.89 -33.07
C LYS A 49 22.82 3.34 -34.47
N GLN A 50 24.05 2.93 -34.79
CA GLN A 50 24.40 2.42 -36.11
C GLN A 50 24.41 0.89 -36.19
N ASP A 51 24.73 0.21 -35.10
CA ASP A 51 25.01 -1.23 -35.08
C ASP A 51 24.21 -1.95 -33.98
N LEU A 52 23.28 -2.81 -34.41
CA LEU A 52 22.48 -3.66 -33.51
C LEU A 52 23.35 -4.64 -32.72
N LEU A 53 24.44 -5.13 -33.30
CA LEU A 53 25.36 -6.05 -32.63
C LEU A 53 26.08 -5.36 -31.47
N ALA A 54 26.46 -4.08 -31.66
CA ALA A 54 27.06 -3.28 -30.61
C ALA A 54 26.08 -3.06 -29.45
N LEU A 55 24.82 -2.72 -29.74
CA LEU A 55 23.77 -2.60 -28.73
C LEU A 55 23.55 -3.91 -27.97
N LYS A 56 23.39 -5.03 -28.70
CA LYS A 56 23.23 -6.38 -28.12
C LYS A 56 24.40 -6.73 -27.20
N THR A 57 25.62 -6.52 -27.67
CA THR A 57 26.85 -6.81 -26.91
C THR A 57 26.91 -5.97 -25.64
N LEU A 58 26.58 -4.68 -25.73
CA LEU A 58 26.62 -3.78 -24.59
C LEU A 58 25.62 -4.18 -23.50
N ILE A 59 24.39 -4.55 -23.89
CA ILE A 59 23.39 -5.09 -22.97
C ILE A 59 23.93 -6.37 -22.30
N ARG A 60 24.43 -7.34 -23.07
CA ARG A 60 24.97 -8.60 -22.54
C ARG A 60 26.14 -8.39 -21.57
N VAL A 61 27.01 -7.40 -21.81
CA VAL A 61 28.11 -7.05 -20.90
C VAL A 61 27.60 -6.51 -19.56
N MET A 62 26.43 -5.89 -19.50
CA MET A 62 25.89 -5.41 -18.23
C MET A 62 25.55 -6.51 -17.23
N ARG A 63 25.37 -7.76 -17.69
CA ARG A 63 25.21 -8.92 -16.79
C ARG A 63 26.33 -9.02 -15.76
N VAL A 64 27.56 -8.68 -16.15
CA VAL A 64 28.72 -8.88 -15.27
C VAL A 64 28.90 -7.76 -14.26
N VAL A 65 28.00 -6.76 -14.22
CA VAL A 65 28.01 -5.68 -13.24
C VAL A 65 27.26 -6.16 -11.99
N PRO A 66 27.95 -6.51 -10.90
CA PRO A 66 27.28 -7.02 -9.70
C PRO A 66 26.54 -5.88 -9.01
N ILE A 67 25.20 -5.93 -8.95
CA ILE A 67 24.40 -4.98 -8.17
C ILE A 67 23.76 -5.74 -7.01
N ASN A 68 24.00 -5.25 -5.79
CA ASN A 68 23.39 -5.72 -4.55
C ASN A 68 23.20 -4.54 -3.57
N GLN A 69 22.65 -4.79 -2.39
CA GLN A 69 22.40 -3.74 -1.39
C GLN A 69 23.68 -3.00 -0.96
N GLU A 70 24.83 -3.68 -0.90
CA GLU A 70 26.09 -3.10 -0.41
C GLU A 70 26.76 -2.16 -1.43
N ASN A 71 26.54 -2.39 -2.72
CA ASN A 71 27.24 -1.68 -3.77
C ASN A 71 26.35 -0.90 -4.73
N MET A 72 25.03 -0.93 -4.51
CA MET A 72 24.06 -0.20 -5.30
C MET A 72 24.50 1.25 -5.53
N ILE A 73 24.59 1.63 -6.80
CA ILE A 73 24.99 2.96 -7.29
C ILE A 73 23.81 3.94 -7.30
N VAL A 74 23.24 4.17 -6.12
CA VAL A 74 22.17 5.16 -5.93
C VAL A 74 22.70 6.55 -6.33
N ARG A 75 21.96 7.27 -7.19
CA ARG A 75 22.29 8.63 -7.66
C ARG A 75 23.58 8.76 -8.48
N SER A 76 24.06 7.70 -9.11
CA SER A 76 25.15 7.82 -10.08
C SER A 76 24.66 8.38 -11.42
N GLU A 77 24.84 9.69 -11.66
CA GLU A 77 24.51 10.35 -12.94
C GLU A 77 25.13 9.61 -14.14
N ALA A 78 26.38 9.19 -13.99
CA ALA A 78 27.09 8.47 -15.04
C ALA A 78 26.37 7.15 -15.38
N ALA A 79 26.04 6.34 -14.37
CA ALA A 79 25.39 5.06 -14.59
C ALA A 79 24.01 5.21 -15.23
N VAL A 80 23.25 6.20 -14.78
CA VAL A 80 21.92 6.47 -15.31
C VAL A 80 21.98 7.00 -16.73
N PHE A 81 22.90 7.90 -17.03
CA PHE A 81 23.07 8.40 -18.40
C PHE A 81 23.47 7.27 -19.34
N PHE A 82 24.38 6.39 -18.90
CA PHE A 82 24.73 5.18 -19.64
C PHE A 82 23.49 4.30 -19.87
N ALA A 83 22.73 3.99 -18.83
CA ALA A 83 21.51 3.19 -18.95
C ALA A 83 20.49 3.84 -19.89
N SER A 84 20.35 5.16 -19.85
CA SER A 84 19.42 5.92 -20.69
C SER A 84 19.82 5.86 -22.17
N ILE A 85 21.11 5.99 -22.51
CA ILE A 85 21.58 5.81 -23.91
C ILE A 85 21.18 4.43 -24.43
N VAL A 86 21.44 3.39 -23.64
CA VAL A 86 21.20 2.00 -24.04
C VAL A 86 19.70 1.70 -24.15
N LEU A 87 18.92 2.04 -23.12
CA LEU A 87 17.48 1.78 -23.07
C LEU A 87 16.70 2.57 -24.12
N LYS A 88 17.04 3.86 -24.35
CA LYS A 88 16.42 4.65 -25.42
C LYS A 88 16.68 4.02 -26.79
N THR A 89 17.93 3.70 -27.09
CA THR A 89 18.27 3.07 -28.38
C THR A 89 17.60 1.70 -28.52
N LEU A 90 17.48 0.96 -27.41
CA LEU A 90 16.75 -0.31 -27.39
C LEU A 90 15.25 -0.10 -27.67
N SER A 91 14.58 0.90 -27.09
CA SER A 91 13.17 1.18 -27.40
C SER A 91 12.94 1.50 -28.88
N GLU A 92 13.84 2.27 -29.50
CA GLU A 92 13.75 2.63 -30.92
C GLU A 92 13.95 1.42 -31.86
N LYS A 93 14.66 0.39 -31.37
CA LYS A 93 15.07 -0.77 -32.17
C LYS A 93 14.58 -2.12 -31.61
N CYS A 94 13.61 -2.10 -30.69
CA CYS A 94 13.28 -3.26 -29.86
C CYS A 94 12.95 -4.49 -30.72
N GLN A 95 12.01 -4.33 -31.66
CA GLN A 95 11.57 -5.42 -32.54
C GLN A 95 12.70 -5.97 -33.42
N ALA A 96 13.55 -5.08 -33.97
CA ALA A 96 14.67 -5.48 -34.83
C ALA A 96 15.81 -6.16 -34.04
N LEU A 97 16.04 -5.76 -32.79
CA LEU A 97 17.03 -6.43 -31.94
C LEU A 97 16.52 -7.80 -31.49
N TRP A 98 15.24 -7.88 -31.11
CA TRP A 98 14.64 -9.10 -30.57
C TRP A 98 14.70 -10.27 -31.54
N SER A 99 14.42 -10.03 -32.82
CA SER A 99 14.48 -11.05 -33.87
C SER A 99 15.89 -11.59 -34.14
N THR A 100 16.93 -10.97 -33.57
CA THR A 100 18.34 -11.38 -33.71
C THR A 100 18.90 -12.05 -32.47
N LEU A 101 18.09 -12.22 -31.41
CA LEU A 101 18.48 -12.95 -30.20
C LEU A 101 18.41 -14.46 -30.46
N ILE A 102 19.49 -15.15 -30.13
CA ILE A 102 19.55 -16.62 -30.16
C ILE A 102 19.57 -17.15 -28.73
N ASP A 103 19.09 -18.38 -28.52
CA ASP A 103 18.90 -18.98 -27.20
C ASP A 103 20.17 -18.97 -26.33
N THR A 104 21.34 -19.17 -26.94
CA THR A 104 22.63 -19.18 -26.22
C THR A 104 23.00 -17.83 -25.63
N GLU A 105 22.45 -16.74 -26.15
CA GLU A 105 22.69 -15.38 -25.69
C GLU A 105 21.64 -14.90 -24.69
N TRP A 106 20.46 -15.55 -24.68
CA TRP A 106 19.26 -15.10 -23.98
C TRP A 106 19.51 -14.77 -22.51
N SER A 107 20.05 -15.71 -21.72
CA SER A 107 20.32 -15.49 -20.29
C SER A 107 21.20 -14.25 -20.06
N SER A 108 22.25 -14.08 -20.88
CA SER A 108 23.14 -12.94 -20.73
C SER A 108 22.51 -11.61 -21.12
N PHE A 109 21.67 -11.62 -22.14
CA PHE A 109 20.93 -10.46 -22.56
C PHE A 109 19.88 -10.05 -21.53
N ARG A 110 19.08 -11.02 -21.06
CA ARG A 110 18.05 -10.88 -20.02
C ARG A 110 18.63 -10.25 -18.75
N GLU A 111 19.70 -10.83 -18.21
CA GLU A 111 20.34 -10.32 -16.98
C GLU A 111 20.91 -8.91 -17.17
N GLY A 112 21.54 -8.65 -18.31
CA GLY A 112 22.05 -7.32 -18.63
C GLY A 112 20.95 -6.25 -18.76
N LEU A 113 19.81 -6.61 -19.36
CA LEU A 113 18.64 -5.74 -19.46
C LEU A 113 18.03 -5.44 -18.09
N VAL A 114 17.90 -6.46 -17.23
CA VAL A 114 17.43 -6.31 -15.85
C VAL A 114 18.30 -5.31 -15.08
N ILE A 115 19.63 -5.42 -15.19
CA ILE A 115 20.57 -4.49 -14.56
C ILE A 115 20.37 -3.05 -15.06
N LEU A 116 20.22 -2.86 -16.36
CA LEU A 116 19.97 -1.53 -16.94
C LEU A 116 18.65 -0.91 -16.46
N CYS A 117 17.57 -1.69 -16.48
CA CYS A 117 16.26 -1.27 -15.97
C CYS A 117 16.33 -0.95 -14.47
N CYS A 118 17.05 -1.74 -13.68
CA CYS A 118 17.27 -1.51 -12.25
C CYS A 118 17.98 -0.18 -12.00
N ILE A 119 19.07 0.11 -12.72
CA ILE A 119 19.81 1.38 -12.61
C ILE A 119 18.88 2.57 -12.90
N LYS A 120 18.07 2.49 -13.96
CA LYS A 120 17.13 3.57 -14.32
C LYS A 120 15.98 3.69 -13.29
N ALA A 121 15.48 2.59 -12.75
CA ALA A 121 14.42 2.59 -11.72
C ALA A 121 14.87 3.22 -10.39
N PHE A 122 16.16 3.14 -10.05
CA PHE A 122 16.74 3.81 -8.87
C PHE A 122 17.10 5.29 -9.10
N TRP A 123 16.97 5.81 -10.32
CA TRP A 123 17.23 7.21 -10.60
C TRP A 123 16.10 8.11 -10.11
N HIS A 124 16.46 9.21 -9.45
CA HIS A 124 15.54 10.20 -8.93
C HIS A 124 15.66 11.49 -9.75
N HIS A 125 14.78 11.69 -10.73
CA HIS A 125 14.68 12.99 -11.40
C HIS A 125 13.25 13.52 -11.43
N ASP A 126 13.11 14.82 -11.13
CA ASP A 126 11.99 15.77 -11.31
C ASP A 126 11.02 15.56 -12.49
N SER A 127 11.48 15.06 -13.63
CA SER A 127 10.73 15.13 -14.89
C SER A 127 9.74 13.96 -15.01
N GLU A 128 8.47 14.24 -15.28
CA GLU A 128 7.43 13.20 -15.43
C GLU A 128 7.62 12.33 -16.68
N GLU A 129 8.21 12.88 -17.75
CA GLU A 129 8.33 12.23 -19.05
C GLU A 129 9.36 11.08 -19.10
N ASP A 130 10.32 11.04 -18.17
CA ASP A 130 11.47 10.11 -18.20
C ASP A 130 11.34 8.94 -17.20
N ARG A 131 10.26 8.92 -16.39
CA ARG A 131 10.14 8.06 -15.19
C ARG A 131 9.56 6.66 -15.43
N ASN A 132 8.78 6.47 -16.49
CA ASN A 132 8.22 5.15 -16.87
C ASN A 132 8.96 4.51 -18.06
N GLU A 133 9.97 5.19 -18.59
CA GLU A 133 10.79 4.75 -19.73
C GLU A 133 11.26 3.27 -19.63
N PRO A 134 11.83 2.78 -18.49
CA PRO A 134 12.28 1.39 -18.42
C PRO A 134 11.14 0.37 -18.44
N PHE A 135 9.97 0.70 -17.88
CA PHE A 135 8.83 -0.22 -17.82
C PHE A 135 8.00 -0.21 -19.11
N ASN A 136 7.90 0.95 -19.76
CA ASN A 136 7.34 1.07 -21.11
C ASN A 136 8.15 0.27 -22.13
N LEU A 137 9.47 0.17 -21.95
CA LEU A 137 10.30 -0.68 -22.80
C LEU A 137 9.96 -2.17 -22.63
N LEU A 138 9.72 -2.62 -21.39
CA LEU A 138 9.34 -4.02 -21.13
C LEU A 138 8.00 -4.37 -21.77
N SER A 139 7.03 -3.44 -21.81
CA SER A 139 5.75 -3.68 -22.48
C SER A 139 5.87 -3.82 -24.01
N MET A 140 6.96 -3.32 -24.62
CA MET A 140 7.25 -3.47 -26.05
C MET A 140 7.87 -4.82 -26.43
N ILE A 141 8.21 -5.67 -25.46
CA ILE A 141 8.75 -7.01 -25.74
C ILE A 141 7.65 -7.85 -26.41
N PRO A 142 7.89 -8.40 -27.62
CA PRO A 142 6.85 -9.12 -28.39
C PRO A 142 6.41 -10.43 -27.73
N ASP A 143 7.37 -11.19 -27.20
CA ASP A 143 7.13 -12.48 -26.58
C ASP A 143 6.65 -12.32 -25.13
N GLN A 144 5.49 -12.90 -24.81
CA GLN A 144 4.87 -12.74 -23.51
C GLN A 144 5.66 -13.45 -22.39
N GLU A 145 6.14 -14.66 -22.64
CA GLU A 145 6.84 -15.47 -21.64
C GLU A 145 8.17 -14.81 -21.25
N GLN A 146 8.93 -14.37 -22.24
CA GLN A 146 10.19 -13.63 -22.06
C GLN A 146 9.97 -12.28 -21.36
N ARG A 147 8.88 -11.57 -21.70
CA ARG A 147 8.50 -10.32 -21.02
C ARG A 147 8.22 -10.55 -19.54
N GLN A 148 7.45 -11.59 -19.22
CA GLN A 148 7.12 -11.96 -17.84
C GLN A 148 8.39 -12.37 -17.08
N GLU A 149 9.26 -13.17 -17.70
CA GLU A 149 10.53 -13.63 -17.14
C GLU A 149 11.47 -12.46 -16.78
N ILE A 150 11.68 -11.51 -17.71
CA ILE A 150 12.51 -10.32 -17.46
C ILE A 150 11.91 -9.48 -16.33
N THR A 151 10.59 -9.26 -16.38
CA THR A 151 9.91 -8.40 -15.40
C THR A 151 9.94 -9.03 -14.00
N ALA A 152 9.74 -10.34 -13.88
CA ALA A 152 9.82 -11.06 -12.61
C ALA A 152 11.23 -11.01 -12.03
N THR A 153 12.25 -11.21 -12.89
CA THR A 153 13.66 -11.11 -12.48
C THR A 153 14.00 -9.69 -12.01
N LEU A 154 13.51 -8.66 -12.72
CA LEU A 154 13.67 -7.27 -12.31
C LEU A 154 12.99 -7.00 -10.97
N LEU A 155 11.76 -7.48 -10.79
CA LEU A 155 10.99 -7.26 -9.57
C LEU A 155 11.62 -7.95 -8.35
N SER A 156 12.14 -9.17 -8.52
CA SER A 156 12.95 -9.86 -7.51
C SER A 156 14.19 -9.06 -7.15
N LEU A 157 14.93 -8.55 -8.13
CA LEU A 157 16.11 -7.72 -7.90
C LEU A 157 15.75 -6.40 -7.18
N LEU A 158 14.65 -5.74 -7.55
CA LEU A 158 14.19 -4.51 -6.89
C LEU A 158 13.75 -4.77 -5.44
N SER A 159 13.12 -5.92 -5.17
CA SER A 159 12.76 -6.39 -3.83
C SER A 159 14.01 -6.59 -2.97
N ASP A 160 14.99 -7.35 -3.49
CA ASP A 160 16.29 -7.56 -2.83
C ASP A 160 17.02 -6.25 -2.57
N LEU A 161 16.88 -5.27 -3.46
CA LEU A 161 17.52 -3.96 -3.33
C LEU A 161 16.70 -2.98 -2.50
N ARG A 162 15.60 -3.43 -1.89
CA ARG A 162 14.74 -2.64 -1.01
C ARG A 162 14.19 -1.38 -1.70
N TRP A 163 14.01 -1.43 -3.01
CA TRP A 163 13.52 -0.32 -3.81
C TRP A 163 12.20 0.22 -3.25
N ILE A 164 12.05 1.54 -3.25
CA ILE A 164 10.79 2.22 -2.90
C ILE A 164 10.27 2.83 -4.20
N PRO A 165 9.21 2.26 -4.79
CA PRO A 165 8.61 2.82 -5.99
C PRO A 165 8.08 4.23 -5.74
N ARG A 166 8.06 5.05 -6.79
CA ARG A 166 7.34 6.33 -6.77
C ARG A 166 6.12 6.19 -7.68
N ARG A 167 4.95 6.64 -7.22
CA ARG A 167 3.72 6.77 -8.04
C ARG A 167 3.38 5.49 -8.84
N ASN A 168 2.77 4.50 -8.19
CA ASN A 168 2.16 3.30 -8.80
C ASN A 168 3.04 2.52 -9.81
N GLN A 169 4.36 2.73 -9.82
CA GLN A 169 5.30 2.05 -10.71
C GLN A 169 5.32 0.54 -10.46
N GLU A 170 5.15 0.15 -9.20
CA GLU A 170 5.01 -1.24 -8.79
C GLU A 170 3.80 -1.91 -9.44
N THR A 171 2.68 -1.20 -9.60
CA THR A 171 1.47 -1.72 -10.25
C THR A 171 1.73 -2.06 -11.72
N ALA A 172 2.51 -1.24 -12.42
CA ALA A 172 2.91 -1.51 -13.81
C ALA A 172 3.79 -2.78 -13.89
N LEU A 173 4.74 -2.93 -12.97
CA LEU A 173 5.58 -4.12 -12.89
C LEU A 173 4.76 -5.37 -12.56
N TYR A 174 3.88 -5.32 -11.56
CA TYR A 174 3.03 -6.46 -11.21
C TYR A 174 2.15 -6.89 -12.37
N THR A 175 1.60 -5.94 -13.12
CA THR A 175 0.79 -6.21 -14.33
C THR A 175 1.62 -6.89 -15.42
N LEU A 176 2.88 -6.47 -15.62
CA LEU A 176 3.77 -7.04 -16.63
C LEU A 176 4.26 -8.46 -16.28
N VAL A 177 4.42 -8.78 -15.00
CA VAL A 177 4.70 -10.14 -14.53
C VAL A 177 3.48 -11.05 -14.76
N GLY A 178 2.29 -10.54 -14.51
CA GLY A 178 1.04 -11.30 -14.57
C GLY A 178 0.83 -12.19 -13.34
N HIS A 179 -0.43 -12.52 -13.07
CA HIS A 179 -0.85 -13.14 -11.80
C HIS A 179 -0.18 -14.51 -11.55
N ASP A 180 0.07 -15.29 -12.60
CA ASP A 180 0.64 -16.65 -12.50
C ASP A 180 2.12 -16.71 -12.11
N HIS A 181 2.82 -15.58 -12.19
CA HIS A 181 4.26 -15.49 -11.88
C HIS A 181 4.55 -14.55 -10.70
N LEU A 182 3.52 -13.98 -10.08
CA LEU A 182 3.68 -13.18 -8.88
C LEU A 182 3.87 -14.08 -7.65
N THR A 183 4.95 -13.85 -6.92
CA THR A 183 5.24 -14.50 -5.64
C THR A 183 5.03 -13.53 -4.49
N LEU A 184 4.98 -14.05 -3.26
CA LEU A 184 4.85 -13.21 -2.08
C LEU A 184 6.02 -12.22 -1.95
N GLU A 185 7.25 -12.65 -2.27
CA GLU A 185 8.48 -11.84 -2.21
C GLU A 185 8.44 -10.62 -3.14
N HIS A 186 7.71 -10.70 -4.24
CA HIS A 186 7.49 -9.56 -5.13
C HIS A 186 6.72 -8.44 -4.45
N LEU A 187 5.83 -8.74 -3.50
CA LEU A 187 5.02 -7.75 -2.79
C LEU A 187 5.82 -6.89 -1.81
N GLU A 188 7.10 -7.19 -1.54
CA GLU A 188 7.96 -6.31 -0.72
C GLU A 188 8.20 -4.94 -1.37
N VAL A 189 7.96 -4.84 -2.68
CA VAL A 189 8.08 -3.62 -3.47
C VAL A 189 6.82 -2.74 -3.37
N ALA A 190 5.71 -3.24 -2.78
CA ALA A 190 4.45 -2.48 -2.71
C ALA A 190 4.65 -1.11 -2.03
N ALA A 191 4.11 -0.04 -2.66
CA ALA A 191 4.20 1.32 -2.13
C ALA A 191 3.14 1.62 -1.06
N SER A 192 2.06 0.84 -1.04
CA SER A 192 0.89 1.06 -0.21
C SER A 192 0.32 -0.27 0.27
N LEU A 193 -0.43 -0.21 1.37
CA LEU A 193 -1.14 -1.37 1.89
C LEU A 193 -2.27 -1.81 0.96
N GLU A 194 -2.90 -0.88 0.25
CA GLU A 194 -3.91 -1.16 -0.78
C GLU A 194 -3.34 -2.01 -1.92
N THR A 195 -2.19 -1.60 -2.47
CA THR A 195 -1.49 -2.37 -3.52
C THR A 195 -1.12 -3.75 -2.99
N TYR A 196 -0.57 -3.82 -1.76
CA TYR A 196 -0.18 -5.08 -1.13
C TYR A 196 -1.38 -6.05 -1.00
N ILE A 197 -2.50 -5.61 -0.42
CA ILE A 197 -3.71 -6.44 -0.23
C ILE A 197 -4.28 -6.90 -1.59
N SER A 198 -4.33 -6.01 -2.56
CA SER A 198 -4.93 -6.30 -3.87
C SER A 198 -4.18 -7.41 -4.61
N TYR A 199 -2.86 -7.31 -4.69
CA TYR A 199 -2.04 -8.33 -5.35
C TYR A 199 -1.85 -9.58 -4.49
N LEU A 200 -1.86 -9.46 -3.16
CA LEU A 200 -1.88 -10.64 -2.28
C LEU A 200 -3.13 -11.48 -2.50
N THR A 201 -4.30 -10.84 -2.64
CA THR A 201 -5.55 -11.54 -2.94
C THR A 201 -5.42 -12.33 -4.24
N GLN A 202 -4.84 -11.73 -5.29
CA GLN A 202 -4.61 -12.40 -6.56
C GLN A 202 -3.65 -13.59 -6.44
N ILE A 203 -2.52 -13.44 -5.73
CA ILE A 203 -1.56 -14.55 -5.48
C ILE A 203 -2.26 -15.72 -4.79
N VAL A 204 -3.10 -15.45 -3.78
CA VAL A 204 -3.85 -16.49 -3.07
C VAL A 204 -4.91 -17.14 -3.97
N THR A 205 -5.56 -16.38 -4.85
CA THR A 205 -6.49 -16.90 -5.86
C THR A 205 -5.77 -17.86 -6.83
N THR A 206 -4.59 -17.48 -7.33
CA THR A 206 -3.82 -18.27 -8.30
C THR A 206 -3.13 -19.49 -7.69
N HIS A 207 -2.82 -19.45 -6.39
CA HIS A 207 -2.22 -20.55 -5.65
C HIS A 207 -3.11 -21.02 -4.49
N PRO A 208 -4.28 -21.63 -4.77
CA PRO A 208 -5.30 -21.93 -3.76
C PRO A 208 -4.94 -23.09 -2.82
N LYS A 209 -3.84 -23.82 -3.08
CA LYS A 209 -3.45 -24.97 -2.26
C LYS A 209 -3.12 -24.52 -0.84
N ASN A 210 -3.78 -25.18 0.12
CA ASN A 210 -3.75 -24.91 1.54
C ASN A 210 -2.32 -25.04 2.07
N ASP A 211 -1.70 -23.93 2.40
CA ASP A 211 -0.46 -23.93 3.16
C ASP A 211 -0.66 -23.04 4.39
N ASN A 212 -0.69 -23.65 5.58
CA ASN A 212 -0.52 -22.90 6.82
C ASN A 212 0.80 -22.12 6.77
N GLU A 213 1.80 -22.67 6.05
CA GLU A 213 3.06 -21.99 5.74
C GLU A 213 2.85 -20.66 4.99
N LEU A 214 1.89 -20.59 4.06
CA LEU A 214 1.60 -19.35 3.33
C LEU A 214 1.00 -18.28 4.27
N HIS A 215 0.09 -18.67 5.17
CA HIS A 215 -0.48 -17.74 6.15
C HIS A 215 0.61 -17.17 7.07
N GLU A 216 1.50 -18.02 7.58
CA GLU A 216 2.62 -17.60 8.43
C GLU A 216 3.59 -16.70 7.67
N ARG A 217 3.90 -17.03 6.41
CA ARG A 217 4.75 -16.21 5.54
C ARG A 217 4.16 -14.83 5.26
N ILE A 218 2.86 -14.75 4.95
CA ILE A 218 2.17 -13.46 4.76
C ILE A 218 2.23 -12.65 6.06
N HIS A 219 1.92 -13.28 7.20
CA HIS A 219 1.94 -12.59 8.50
C HIS A 219 3.33 -12.05 8.84
N LEU A 220 4.38 -12.86 8.65
CA LEU A 220 5.77 -12.46 8.86
C LEU A 220 6.18 -11.31 7.93
N GLN A 221 5.82 -11.40 6.65
CA GLN A 221 6.14 -10.36 5.68
C GLN A 221 5.42 -9.05 6.01
N LEU A 222 4.12 -9.09 6.30
CA LEU A 222 3.36 -7.90 6.68
C LEU A 222 3.98 -7.22 7.91
N ASN A 223 4.35 -7.99 8.94
CA ASN A 223 5.04 -7.45 10.12
C ASN A 223 6.38 -6.81 9.78
N LYS A 224 7.18 -7.44 8.91
CA LYS A 224 8.44 -6.88 8.41
C LYS A 224 8.20 -5.54 7.72
N LEU A 225 7.20 -5.45 6.83
CA LEU A 225 6.90 -4.23 6.06
C LEU A 225 6.36 -3.10 6.95
N LEU A 226 5.49 -3.41 7.91
CA LEU A 226 4.97 -2.46 8.90
C LEU A 226 6.10 -1.93 9.81
N THR A 227 6.94 -2.81 10.34
CA THR A 227 8.07 -2.44 11.23
C THR A 227 9.09 -1.55 10.50
N GLN A 228 9.30 -1.79 9.21
CA GLN A 228 10.18 -0.97 8.36
C GLN A 228 9.53 0.34 7.90
N ASN A 229 8.29 0.63 8.33
CA ASN A 229 7.50 1.78 7.89
C ASN A 229 7.42 1.88 6.36
N ARG A 230 7.34 0.74 5.66
CA ARG A 230 7.18 0.68 4.20
C ARG A 230 5.83 1.21 3.76
N PHE A 231 4.82 1.01 4.59
CA PHE A 231 3.48 1.55 4.43
C PHE A 231 3.30 2.70 5.42
N PRO A 232 3.57 3.96 5.05
CA PRO A 232 3.26 5.10 5.91
C PRO A 232 1.74 5.27 5.96
N LEU A 233 1.10 4.51 6.86
CA LEU A 233 -0.36 4.43 6.96
C LEU A 233 -0.98 5.81 7.20
N LYS A 234 -1.86 6.22 6.30
CA LYS A 234 -2.70 7.41 6.42
C LYS A 234 -4.14 6.98 6.67
N LEU A 235 -4.98 7.96 6.99
CA LEU A 235 -6.42 7.77 7.16
C LEU A 235 -7.08 7.08 5.95
N ALA A 236 -6.64 7.41 4.72
CA ALA A 236 -7.14 6.75 3.51
C ALA A 236 -6.81 5.25 3.47
N ASP A 237 -5.58 4.86 3.84
CA ASP A 237 -5.17 3.45 3.89
C ASP A 237 -5.97 2.68 4.96
N ILE A 238 -6.21 3.31 6.12
CA ILE A 238 -7.02 2.71 7.19
C ILE A 238 -8.46 2.46 6.72
N ALA A 239 -9.08 3.45 6.05
CA ALA A 239 -10.41 3.28 5.50
C ALA A 239 -10.45 2.19 4.43
N PHE A 240 -9.43 2.10 3.57
CA PHE A 240 -9.31 1.02 2.60
C PHE A 240 -9.31 -0.35 3.28
N VAL A 241 -8.45 -0.55 4.28
CA VAL A 241 -8.37 -1.81 5.03
C VAL A 241 -9.72 -2.16 5.64
N LEU A 242 -10.36 -1.23 6.36
CA LEU A 242 -11.65 -1.48 7.00
C LEU A 242 -12.76 -1.78 5.99
N ASN A 243 -12.78 -1.08 4.85
CA ASN A 243 -13.73 -1.36 3.77
C ASN A 243 -13.49 -2.73 3.15
N TYR A 244 -12.24 -3.10 2.89
CA TYR A 244 -11.86 -4.43 2.41
C TYR A 244 -12.33 -5.52 3.38
N MET A 245 -12.13 -5.31 4.68
CA MET A 245 -12.65 -6.21 5.72
C MET A 245 -14.19 -6.30 5.67
N LYS A 246 -14.88 -5.19 5.43
CA LYS A 246 -16.35 -5.08 5.38
C LYS A 246 -16.99 -5.74 4.15
N THR A 247 -16.33 -5.73 3.00
CA THR A 247 -16.89 -6.24 1.73
C THR A 247 -17.44 -7.65 1.93
N GLN A 248 -18.76 -7.81 1.77
CA GLN A 248 -19.39 -9.12 1.90
C GLN A 248 -18.97 -9.98 0.72
N THR A 249 -18.55 -11.21 0.99
CA THR A 249 -18.06 -12.11 -0.06
C THR A 249 -19.14 -12.54 -1.04
N THR A 250 -20.42 -12.30 -0.72
CA THR A 250 -21.57 -12.49 -1.61
C THR A 250 -21.59 -11.57 -2.84
N GLU A 251 -20.81 -10.49 -2.87
CA GLU A 251 -20.65 -9.63 -4.06
C GLU A 251 -19.61 -10.18 -5.07
N VAL A 252 -18.90 -11.26 -4.72
CA VAL A 252 -17.89 -11.89 -5.56
C VAL A 252 -18.52 -13.10 -6.26
N HIS A 253 -18.63 -13.05 -7.59
CA HIS A 253 -19.27 -14.12 -8.39
C HIS A 253 -18.39 -15.36 -8.63
N ASP A 254 -17.20 -15.41 -8.01
CA ASP A 254 -16.21 -16.49 -8.16
C ASP A 254 -15.81 -17.07 -6.79
N ASP A 255 -16.17 -18.34 -6.57
CA ASP A 255 -15.92 -19.09 -5.34
C ASP A 255 -14.43 -19.08 -4.94
N ILE A 256 -13.51 -19.09 -5.91
CA ILE A 256 -12.06 -19.12 -5.65
C ILE A 256 -11.60 -17.77 -5.09
N THR A 257 -12.05 -16.68 -5.70
CA THR A 257 -11.75 -15.32 -5.24
C THR A 257 -12.36 -15.04 -3.86
N GLU A 258 -13.57 -15.56 -3.58
CA GLU A 258 -14.17 -15.48 -2.24
C GLU A 258 -13.29 -16.18 -1.19
N VAL A 259 -12.83 -17.41 -1.46
CA VAL A 259 -11.96 -18.15 -0.54
C VAL A 259 -10.64 -17.42 -0.32
N ALA A 260 -10.04 -16.87 -1.38
CA ALA A 260 -8.81 -16.10 -1.29
C ALA A 260 -8.98 -14.84 -0.43
N MET A 261 -10.05 -14.07 -0.65
CA MET A 261 -10.38 -12.91 0.17
C MET A 261 -10.58 -13.28 1.64
N LYS A 262 -11.31 -14.37 1.95
CA LYS A 262 -11.49 -14.84 3.34
C LYS A 262 -10.15 -15.17 4.02
N ARG A 263 -9.23 -15.79 3.29
CA ARG A 263 -7.88 -16.11 3.80
C ARG A 263 -7.06 -14.85 4.08
N VAL A 264 -7.01 -13.93 3.12
CA VAL A 264 -6.31 -12.64 3.30
C VAL A 264 -6.90 -11.89 4.49
N LYS A 265 -8.23 -11.79 4.57
CA LYS A 265 -8.93 -11.20 5.72
C LYS A 265 -8.48 -11.84 7.04
N THR A 266 -8.48 -13.17 7.13
CA THR A 266 -8.06 -13.89 8.36
C THR A 266 -6.64 -13.52 8.80
N VAL A 267 -5.70 -13.33 7.87
CA VAL A 267 -4.33 -12.89 8.19
C VAL A 267 -4.33 -11.48 8.78
N PHE A 268 -5.10 -10.56 8.19
CA PHE A 268 -5.21 -9.18 8.64
C PHE A 268 -5.93 -9.08 10.00
N GLU A 269 -6.98 -9.87 10.23
CA GLU A 269 -7.71 -9.93 11.51
C GLU A 269 -6.79 -10.32 12.68
N LYS A 270 -5.84 -11.22 12.43
CA LYS A 270 -4.91 -11.75 13.44
C LYS A 270 -3.61 -10.95 13.56
N ASN A 271 -3.45 -9.85 12.82
CA ASN A 271 -2.22 -9.07 12.84
C ASN A 271 -2.26 -7.96 13.90
N ASP A 272 -1.77 -8.26 15.10
CA ASP A 272 -1.78 -7.32 16.23
C ASP A 272 -1.04 -6.01 15.89
N LEU A 273 0.11 -6.09 15.20
CA LEU A 273 0.92 -4.92 14.86
C LEU A 273 0.17 -3.93 13.95
N LEU A 274 -0.58 -4.44 12.97
CA LEU A 274 -1.43 -3.63 12.10
C LEU A 274 -2.48 -2.90 12.93
N TRP A 275 -3.23 -3.62 13.77
CA TRP A 275 -4.33 -3.04 14.54
C TRP A 275 -3.84 -2.06 15.61
N ASP A 276 -2.74 -2.35 16.29
CA ASP A 276 -2.08 -1.41 17.21
C ASP A 276 -1.66 -0.13 16.48
N THR A 277 -1.13 -0.25 15.27
CA THR A 277 -0.75 0.90 14.44
C THR A 277 -1.98 1.71 14.01
N VAL A 278 -3.05 1.04 13.58
CA VAL A 278 -4.32 1.68 13.20
C VAL A 278 -4.92 2.43 14.39
N ILE A 279 -5.02 1.78 15.56
CA ILE A 279 -5.55 2.37 16.79
C ILE A 279 -4.74 3.60 17.18
N ARG A 280 -3.40 3.51 17.17
CA ARG A 280 -2.52 4.64 17.49
C ARG A 280 -2.78 5.83 16.56
N ILE A 281 -2.81 5.62 15.24
CA ILE A 281 -3.04 6.69 14.27
C ILE A 281 -4.42 7.33 14.47
N LEU A 282 -5.45 6.51 14.70
CA LEU A 282 -6.81 7.01 14.91
C LEU A 282 -6.92 7.81 16.21
N ASN A 283 -6.26 7.38 17.29
CA ASN A 283 -6.20 8.14 18.55
C ASN A 283 -5.42 9.46 18.39
N GLU A 284 -4.28 9.45 17.70
CA GLU A 284 -3.52 10.66 17.38
C GLU A 284 -4.36 11.64 16.54
N LYS A 285 -5.10 11.12 15.56
CA LYS A 285 -5.98 11.92 14.70
C LYS A 285 -7.20 12.43 15.41
N ASN A 286 -7.81 11.64 16.30
CA ASN A 286 -8.91 12.07 17.14
C ASN A 286 -8.52 13.35 17.92
N ASN A 287 -7.29 13.41 18.44
CA ASN A 287 -6.76 14.57 19.15
C ASN A 287 -6.56 15.84 18.29
N ARG A 288 -6.48 15.72 16.97
CA ARG A 288 -6.18 16.84 16.04
C ARG A 288 -7.10 16.88 14.83
N ILE A 289 -8.32 16.38 14.98
CA ILE A 289 -9.26 16.22 13.86
C ILE A 289 -9.69 17.57 13.29
N THR A 290 -9.61 17.71 11.98
CA THR A 290 -10.15 18.90 11.30
C THR A 290 -11.65 18.73 11.01
N PRO A 291 -12.40 19.84 10.84
CA PRO A 291 -13.81 19.79 10.42
C PRO A 291 -14.11 18.90 9.22
N LYS A 292 -13.19 18.86 8.24
CA LYS A 292 -13.31 18.09 6.99
C LYS A 292 -13.03 16.60 7.19
N GLU A 293 -12.09 16.24 8.07
CA GLU A 293 -11.77 14.85 8.37
C GLU A 293 -12.82 14.18 9.28
N PHE A 294 -13.66 14.99 9.92
CA PHE A 294 -14.63 14.53 10.91
C PHE A 294 -15.59 13.45 10.40
N PRO A 295 -16.34 13.64 9.29
CA PRO A 295 -17.25 12.61 8.81
C PRO A 295 -16.52 11.34 8.36
N PHE A 296 -15.27 11.50 7.90
CA PHE A 296 -14.47 10.37 7.45
C PHE A 296 -14.01 9.49 8.61
N ILE A 297 -13.50 10.08 9.70
CA ILE A 297 -13.10 9.34 10.90
C ILE A 297 -14.32 8.76 11.63
N GLN A 298 -15.46 9.47 11.61
CA GLN A 298 -16.73 8.97 12.12
C GLN A 298 -17.10 7.62 11.51
N ASN A 299 -17.09 7.53 10.18
CA ASN A 299 -17.42 6.30 9.46
C ASN A 299 -16.40 5.19 9.76
N ILE A 300 -15.11 5.52 9.89
CA ILE A 300 -14.08 4.56 10.30
C ILE A 300 -14.37 3.97 11.69
N ILE A 301 -14.65 4.82 12.68
CA ILE A 301 -14.79 4.38 14.08
C ILE A 301 -16.09 3.57 14.25
N PHE A 302 -17.20 4.09 13.73
CA PHE A 302 -18.53 3.60 14.09
C PHE A 302 -19.20 2.71 13.04
N ASP A 303 -18.75 2.74 11.77
CA ASP A 303 -19.27 1.85 10.73
C ASP A 303 -18.29 0.71 10.39
N SER A 304 -17.27 0.50 11.25
CA SER A 304 -16.29 -0.57 11.10
C SER A 304 -16.93 -1.95 11.14
N TYR A 305 -16.41 -2.85 10.30
CA TYR A 305 -16.91 -4.22 10.14
C TYR A 305 -16.93 -5.02 11.46
N ASN A 306 -15.99 -4.70 12.36
CA ASN A 306 -15.85 -5.40 13.62
C ASN A 306 -15.32 -4.44 14.71
N PRO A 307 -16.13 -4.09 15.72
CA PRO A 307 -15.73 -3.17 16.78
C PRO A 307 -14.60 -3.71 17.67
N TYR A 308 -14.31 -5.03 17.64
CA TYR A 308 -13.21 -5.62 18.39
C TYR A 308 -11.83 -5.13 17.91
N PHE A 309 -11.67 -4.87 16.61
CA PHE A 309 -10.39 -4.37 16.06
C PHE A 309 -10.07 -2.93 16.49
N LEU A 310 -11.09 -2.18 16.90
CA LEU A 310 -10.97 -0.77 17.28
C LEU A 310 -11.21 -0.56 18.78
N HIS A 311 -11.18 -1.61 19.60
CA HIS A 311 -11.47 -1.53 21.04
C HIS A 311 -10.53 -0.58 21.80
N GLY A 312 -9.32 -0.33 21.30
CA GLY A 312 -8.36 0.62 21.87
C GLY A 312 -8.56 2.09 21.46
N ILE A 313 -9.56 2.42 20.62
CA ILE A 313 -9.85 3.82 20.26
C ILE A 313 -10.55 4.52 21.41
N ASN A 314 -10.12 5.76 21.71
CA ASN A 314 -10.78 6.63 22.66
C ASN A 314 -12.07 7.23 22.08
N VAL A 315 -13.10 6.38 21.98
CA VAL A 315 -14.44 6.73 21.47
C VAL A 315 -15.06 7.87 22.28
N GLN A 316 -14.83 7.89 23.60
CA GLN A 316 -15.36 8.94 24.47
C GLN A 316 -14.83 10.32 24.10
N GLU A 317 -13.52 10.45 23.89
CA GLU A 317 -12.90 11.72 23.46
C GLU A 317 -13.44 12.16 22.10
N TYR A 318 -13.70 11.22 21.19
CA TYR A 318 -14.33 11.52 19.90
C TYR A 318 -15.74 12.09 20.08
N LEU A 319 -16.56 11.45 20.92
CA LEU A 319 -17.93 11.88 21.23
C LEU A 319 -17.95 13.24 21.94
N LYS A 320 -17.03 13.53 22.86
CA LYS A 320 -16.90 14.86 23.48
C LYS A 320 -16.57 15.92 22.45
N ARG A 321 -15.67 15.61 21.53
CA ARG A 321 -15.29 16.52 20.44
C ARG A 321 -16.43 16.77 19.48
N MET A 322 -17.23 15.75 19.14
CA MET A 322 -18.47 15.95 18.41
C MET A 322 -19.24 17.08 19.07
N LEU A 323 -19.63 16.92 20.34
CA LEU A 323 -20.46 17.88 21.09
C LEU A 323 -19.84 19.28 21.13
N SER A 324 -18.51 19.39 21.26
CA SER A 324 -17.83 20.68 21.33
C SER A 324 -17.99 21.54 20.06
N ARG A 325 -18.28 20.93 18.91
CA ARG A 325 -18.49 21.66 17.65
C ARG A 325 -19.81 22.41 17.69
N ARG A 326 -19.77 23.70 17.35
CA ARG A 326 -20.94 24.59 17.34
C ARG A 326 -21.60 24.70 15.97
N ASP A 327 -20.86 24.39 14.91
CA ASP A 327 -21.37 24.40 13.54
C ASP A 327 -22.34 23.22 13.33
N ASP A 328 -23.45 23.47 12.63
CA ASP A 328 -24.43 22.45 12.20
C ASP A 328 -25.10 21.62 13.32
N ARG A 329 -25.33 22.21 14.49
CA ARG A 329 -26.11 21.60 15.59
C ARG A 329 -27.60 21.51 15.24
N THR A 330 -27.96 20.55 14.40
CA THR A 330 -29.34 20.20 14.04
C THR A 330 -29.87 19.06 14.89
N VAL A 331 -31.17 18.79 14.79
CA VAL A 331 -31.79 17.61 15.43
C VAL A 331 -31.11 16.32 14.95
N ASP A 332 -30.88 16.20 13.64
CA ASP A 332 -30.24 15.01 13.04
C ASP A 332 -28.81 14.82 13.57
N TYR A 333 -28.06 15.90 13.76
CA TYR A 333 -26.74 15.85 14.37
C TYR A 333 -26.76 15.22 15.78
N PHE A 334 -27.73 15.58 16.63
CA PHE A 334 -27.84 15.00 17.99
C PHE A 334 -28.35 13.57 17.99
N ILE A 335 -29.22 13.19 17.05
CA ILE A 335 -29.66 11.81 16.85
C ILE A 335 -28.47 10.95 16.41
N GLU A 336 -27.65 11.44 15.49
CA GLU A 336 -26.47 10.71 15.00
C GLU A 336 -25.42 10.54 16.09
N TRP A 337 -25.17 11.58 16.90
CA TRP A 337 -24.34 11.45 18.11
C TRP A 337 -24.85 10.36 19.03
N PHE A 338 -26.18 10.34 19.29
CA PHE A 338 -26.79 9.35 20.18
C PHE A 338 -26.66 7.93 19.63
N ARG A 339 -26.78 7.74 18.32
CA ARG A 339 -26.50 6.46 17.68
C ARG A 339 -25.10 5.97 18.01
N TYR A 340 -24.08 6.82 17.86
CA TYR A 340 -22.69 6.45 18.13
C TYR A 340 -22.37 6.22 19.61
N PHE A 341 -22.97 7.01 20.49
CA PHE A 341 -22.90 6.79 21.93
C PHE A 341 -23.36 5.39 22.34
N LEU A 342 -24.30 4.80 21.59
CA LEU A 342 -24.80 3.44 21.82
C LEU A 342 -23.98 2.34 21.14
N CYS A 343 -23.22 2.64 20.09
CA CYS A 343 -22.39 1.66 19.38
C CYS A 343 -21.07 1.30 20.10
N GLY A 344 -20.66 2.06 21.12
CA GLY A 344 -19.39 1.87 21.81
C GLY A 344 -19.38 0.71 22.81
N SER A 345 -18.22 0.05 22.98
CA SER A 345 -17.99 -0.82 24.14
C SER A 345 -18.23 -0.02 25.42
N VAL A 346 -19.15 -0.53 26.24
CA VAL A 346 -19.69 0.03 27.47
C VAL A 346 -18.67 0.93 28.19
N PRO A 347 -18.81 2.29 28.13
CA PRO A 347 -18.06 3.19 29.00
C PRO A 347 -18.25 2.77 30.46
N ASP A 348 -17.35 3.08 31.38
CA ASP A 348 -17.71 2.98 32.79
C ASP A 348 -18.99 3.79 33.07
N TRP A 349 -19.82 3.32 34.01
CA TRP A 349 -21.13 3.92 34.28
C TRP A 349 -21.04 5.45 34.51
N LEU A 350 -19.98 5.90 35.17
CA LEU A 350 -19.72 7.31 35.43
C LEU A 350 -19.47 8.10 34.14
N ASP A 351 -18.66 7.57 33.23
CA ASP A 351 -18.37 8.22 31.94
C ASP A 351 -19.61 8.28 31.05
N PHE A 352 -20.43 7.22 31.08
CA PHE A 352 -21.72 7.18 30.40
C PHE A 352 -22.62 8.33 30.86
N GLN A 353 -22.74 8.55 32.18
CA GLN A 353 -23.56 9.63 32.74
C GLN A 353 -23.01 11.01 32.35
N ASN A 354 -21.70 11.20 32.46
CA ASN A 354 -21.06 12.48 32.13
C ASN A 354 -21.25 12.84 30.65
N LEU A 355 -20.97 11.93 29.73
CA LEU A 355 -21.16 12.14 28.29
C LEU A 355 -22.62 12.43 27.93
N PHE A 356 -23.56 11.74 28.58
CA PHE A 356 -24.98 11.96 28.33
C PHE A 356 -25.45 13.32 28.85
N ASN A 357 -24.94 13.74 30.02
CA ASN A 357 -25.18 15.08 30.54
C ASN A 357 -24.65 16.13 29.57
N ASP A 358 -23.40 16.01 29.12
CA ASP A 358 -22.78 16.92 28.14
C ASP A 358 -23.63 17.03 26.85
N TRP A 359 -24.15 15.90 26.36
CA TRP A 359 -25.04 15.87 25.19
C TRP A 359 -26.33 16.66 25.44
N THR A 360 -27.00 16.42 26.58
CA THR A 360 -28.23 17.16 26.91
C THR A 360 -28.01 18.66 27.12
N GLU A 361 -26.91 19.05 27.75
CA GLU A 361 -26.57 20.46 28.00
C GLU A 361 -26.40 21.26 26.70
N CYS A 362 -26.02 20.60 25.60
CA CYS A 362 -25.81 21.27 24.31
C CYS A 362 -27.08 21.84 23.68
N PHE A 363 -28.26 21.32 24.02
CA PHE A 363 -29.54 21.73 23.42
C PHE A 363 -30.66 22.03 24.42
N VAL A 364 -30.54 21.63 25.69
CA VAL A 364 -31.62 21.81 26.68
C VAL A 364 -32.01 23.27 26.87
N SER A 365 -31.06 24.22 26.77
CA SER A 365 -31.36 25.65 26.88
C SER A 365 -32.01 26.25 25.61
N GLN A 366 -32.09 25.49 24.53
CA GLN A 366 -32.66 25.91 23.24
C GLN A 366 -34.03 25.27 23.06
N LYS A 367 -35.08 25.95 23.54
CA LYS A 367 -36.46 25.41 23.63
C LYS A 367 -36.94 24.73 22.34
N ASP A 368 -36.77 25.37 21.19
CA ASP A 368 -37.19 24.82 19.89
C ASP A 368 -36.44 23.55 19.50
N LEU A 369 -35.12 23.51 19.77
CA LEU A 369 -34.27 22.37 19.45
C LEU A 369 -34.56 21.20 20.41
N PHE A 370 -34.73 21.50 21.71
CA PHE A 370 -35.13 20.53 22.72
C PHE A 370 -36.47 19.88 22.35
N SER A 371 -37.51 20.68 22.06
CA SER A 371 -38.82 20.16 21.66
C SER A 371 -38.73 19.24 20.44
N LYS A 372 -38.00 19.64 19.40
CA LYS A 372 -37.81 18.81 18.20
C LYS A 372 -37.04 17.51 18.46
N ILE A 373 -36.10 17.49 19.40
CA ILE A 373 -35.42 16.25 19.81
C ILE A 373 -36.37 15.34 20.60
N ILE A 374 -37.21 15.91 21.47
CA ILE A 374 -38.25 15.16 22.20
C ILE A 374 -39.29 14.57 21.24
N GLU A 375 -39.69 15.29 20.19
CA GLU A 375 -40.55 14.76 19.12
C GLU A 375 -39.94 13.54 18.40
N LYS A 376 -38.61 13.35 18.50
CA LYS A 376 -37.87 12.21 17.95
C LYS A 376 -37.51 11.16 19.00
N ILE A 377 -38.11 11.21 20.21
CA ILE A 377 -37.80 10.26 21.29
C ILE A 377 -38.02 8.81 20.87
N ASP A 378 -39.04 8.52 20.06
CA ASP A 378 -39.31 7.18 19.55
C ASP A 378 -38.15 6.66 18.68
N VAL A 379 -37.51 7.55 17.91
CA VAL A 379 -36.32 7.21 17.12
C VAL A 379 -35.15 6.85 18.05
N LEU A 380 -34.91 7.65 19.10
CA LEU A 380 -33.86 7.40 20.09
C LEU A 380 -34.09 6.08 20.84
N VAL A 381 -35.33 5.81 21.25
CA VAL A 381 -35.71 4.55 21.91
C VAL A 381 -35.52 3.36 20.96
N ASN A 382 -35.92 3.48 19.70
CA ASN A 382 -35.70 2.44 18.69
C ASN A 382 -34.21 2.16 18.44
N LEU A 383 -33.38 3.20 18.38
CA LEU A 383 -31.92 3.05 18.28
C LEU A 383 -31.36 2.30 19.49
N TRP A 384 -31.84 2.63 20.70
CA TRP A 384 -31.45 1.95 21.93
C TRP A 384 -31.78 0.47 21.90
N ILE A 385 -33.03 0.12 21.59
CA ILE A 385 -33.51 -1.26 21.59
C ILE A 385 -32.67 -2.12 20.64
N LYS A 386 -32.28 -1.56 19.48
CA LYS A 386 -31.43 -2.24 18.50
C LYS A 386 -30.00 -2.43 19.00
N ALA A 387 -29.41 -1.41 19.62
CA ALA A 387 -28.00 -1.41 19.99
C ALA A 387 -27.71 -2.15 21.31
N ALA A 388 -28.60 -2.06 22.30
CA ALA A 388 -28.35 -2.56 23.65
C ALA A 388 -29.63 -3.12 24.32
N PRO A 389 -30.24 -4.19 23.76
CA PRO A 389 -31.54 -4.71 24.20
C PRO A 389 -31.58 -5.21 25.65
N GLN A 390 -30.42 -5.49 26.26
CA GLN A 390 -30.32 -6.01 27.64
C GLN A 390 -29.82 -4.96 28.66
N ASN A 391 -29.53 -3.72 28.25
CA ASN A 391 -28.96 -2.70 29.14
C ASN A 391 -30.02 -1.85 29.85
N ASN A 392 -30.82 -2.52 30.69
CA ASN A 392 -31.99 -1.93 31.35
C ASN A 392 -31.63 -0.75 32.27
N GLN A 393 -30.48 -0.80 32.95
CA GLN A 393 -30.07 0.25 33.89
C GLN A 393 -29.83 1.60 33.18
N ARG A 394 -29.13 1.59 32.04
CA ARG A 394 -28.86 2.79 31.26
C ARG A 394 -30.12 3.33 30.56
N ALA A 395 -30.97 2.43 30.07
CA ALA A 395 -32.26 2.81 29.49
C ALA A 395 -33.16 3.53 30.51
N VAL A 396 -33.24 3.00 31.73
CA VAL A 396 -33.99 3.63 32.82
C VAL A 396 -33.39 4.99 33.18
N PHE A 397 -32.06 5.11 33.22
CA PHE A 397 -31.41 6.42 33.45
C PHE A 397 -31.73 7.42 32.34
N PHE A 398 -31.61 7.01 31.07
CA PHE A 398 -31.97 7.83 29.91
C PHE A 398 -33.39 8.38 30.04
N LEU A 399 -34.39 7.50 30.26
CA LEU A 399 -35.79 7.90 30.38
C LEU A 399 -36.00 8.86 31.55
N LYS A 400 -35.45 8.54 32.74
CA LYS A 400 -35.56 9.40 33.93
C LYS A 400 -34.94 10.78 33.69
N HIS A 401 -33.78 10.83 33.06
CA HIS A 401 -33.07 12.07 32.76
C HIS A 401 -33.84 12.94 31.78
N MET A 402 -34.32 12.37 30.66
CA MET A 402 -35.10 13.12 29.67
C MET A 402 -36.41 13.67 30.27
N VAL A 403 -37.12 12.87 31.07
CA VAL A 403 -38.31 13.33 31.82
C VAL A 403 -37.97 14.48 32.76
N ALA A 404 -36.86 14.38 33.50
CA ALA A 404 -36.43 15.46 34.39
C ALA A 404 -36.11 16.76 33.63
N GLN A 405 -35.49 16.67 32.45
CA GLN A 405 -35.26 17.85 31.60
C GLN A 405 -36.56 18.47 31.08
N CYS A 406 -37.57 17.67 30.72
CA CYS A 406 -38.89 18.17 30.34
C CYS A 406 -39.54 18.99 31.48
N PHE A 407 -39.50 18.48 32.72
CA PHE A 407 -40.01 19.21 33.88
C PHE A 407 -39.21 20.49 34.17
N ARG A 408 -37.89 20.48 33.94
CA ARG A 408 -37.04 21.66 34.09
C ARG A 408 -37.39 22.75 33.09
N GLN A 409 -37.64 22.39 31.83
CA GLN A 409 -38.09 23.33 30.80
C GLN A 409 -39.47 23.91 31.12
N GLY A 410 -40.42 23.07 31.55
CA GLY A 410 -41.77 23.52 31.90
C GLY A 410 -41.84 24.49 33.10
N LYS A 411 -40.87 24.45 34.02
CA LYS A 411 -40.79 25.40 35.15
C LYS A 411 -40.30 26.79 34.76
N HIS A 412 -39.66 26.98 33.61
CA HIS A 412 -39.22 28.28 33.12
C HIS A 412 -40.31 29.04 32.33
N ASP A 413 -41.47 28.40 32.09
CA ASP A 413 -42.63 28.95 31.38
C ASP A 413 -43.81 29.31 32.33
N CYS A 414 -43.62 29.23 33.65
CA CYS A 414 -44.63 29.61 34.66
C CYS A 414 -44.24 30.89 35.41
#